data_AF-A0A0K8QGR4-F1
#
_entry.id   AF-A0A0K8QGR4-F1
#
_cell.length_a   1.000
_cell.length_b   1.000
_cell.length_c   1.000
_cell.angle_alpha   90.00
_cell.angle_beta   90.00
_cell.angle_gamma   90.00
#
_symmetry.space_group_name_H-M   'P 1'
#
loop_
_entity.id
_entity.type
_entity.pdbx_description
1 polymer ?
#
loop_
_entity_poly.entity_id
_entity_poly.type
_entity_poly.pdbx_seq_one_letter_code
_entity_poly.pdbx_strand_id
1 'polypeptide(L)'
;MSRDSNNPAHVWSALASMLAGQPRMRLSKDAGKTYPQKHERNLTEALPTFPAAVRIFGKDGTCAAIFLDFDSSVAGIDWVLADVRAVQTWLHNCGARWIEDYSPSGGRHVYIPLAERVTFSEARDLVEALGTRYRTLDKTPHQNILHGCMRTPGSPHKRGGHQELAMSLSMAYDIARRPNPTSVWSAMTDDLAREIAAVRALRLEQTFTPAAVDTPRVHHPAGRMSRAMQQMALTGLYDANRYASDSEARQAILTGVAAAGMELVDVERRILQGIWPGLASFYSRYGSRHRLPSLRRDWVKAVNYLSKNKDSGPGKNNARISPTSQPNTQPPGIQGISISSSPDAEHRFIRTWRNALSLREPIYTDSRTGLARRMVLRALGEAAHKTASRFVEFGVRSIAVATGLDHTTVGSHLRALRSEKDPLVTLVEEGRGTKGDLYMLTVPEGVKAASEDLSWKKGKIHALRPVFRELGMPAAFVYETLEHSPGLSTAELVRITRLSRTAISEALEMMAAWNMIARDGHKAWSVVSTTSLKDLAEHFGVLEAVAVQLQKYRNERILWREWLSKNVNTVAELLSPGEDYPWESFEGPPDDLTLSHMAFTSAA
;
A
#
# COMPACT_ATOMS: atom_id res chain seq x y z
N MET A 1 -18.26 31.20 -35.51
CA MET A 1 -18.07 31.68 -34.12
C MET A 1 -18.86 30.78 -33.18
N SER A 2 -18.18 29.94 -32.41
CA SER A 2 -18.42 29.82 -30.96
C SER A 2 -17.08 29.35 -30.36
N ARG A 3 -16.51 30.19 -29.50
CA ARG A 3 -15.21 29.97 -28.81
C ARG A 3 -15.38 29.07 -27.56
N ASP A 4 -16.54 28.45 -27.36
CA ASP A 4 -16.86 27.68 -26.15
C ASP A 4 -16.37 26.22 -26.17
N SER A 5 -15.84 25.72 -27.30
CA SER A 5 -15.47 24.29 -27.44
C SER A 5 -14.17 23.87 -26.75
N ASN A 6 -13.34 24.80 -26.29
CA ASN A 6 -12.00 24.54 -25.75
C ASN A 6 -11.78 25.10 -24.33
N ASN A 7 -12.82 25.16 -23.48
CA ASN A 7 -12.61 25.48 -22.07
C ASN A 7 -11.66 24.43 -21.44
N PRO A 8 -10.47 24.83 -20.92
CA PRO A 8 -9.49 23.89 -20.38
C PRO A 8 -10.04 22.98 -19.29
N ALA A 9 -11.00 23.46 -18.50
CA ALA A 9 -11.64 22.67 -17.45
C ALA A 9 -12.51 21.53 -18.02
N HIS A 10 -13.26 21.79 -19.10
CA HIS A 10 -14.06 20.76 -19.76
C HIS A 10 -13.16 19.73 -20.45
N VAL A 11 -12.10 20.19 -21.12
CA VAL A 11 -11.12 19.32 -21.78
C VAL A 11 -10.43 18.40 -20.76
N TRP A 12 -9.96 18.97 -19.64
CA TRP A 12 -9.34 18.21 -18.56
C TRP A 12 -10.28 17.17 -17.98
N SER A 13 -11.49 17.58 -17.59
CA SER A 13 -12.49 16.68 -17.00
C SER A 13 -12.81 15.51 -17.91
N ALA A 14 -12.95 15.77 -19.21
CA ALA A 14 -13.33 14.76 -20.20
C ALA A 14 -12.22 13.75 -20.52
N LEU A 15 -10.94 14.17 -20.55
CA LEU A 15 -9.85 13.36 -21.12
C LEU A 15 -8.83 12.85 -20.11
N ALA A 16 -8.56 13.59 -19.02
CA ALA A 16 -7.44 13.27 -18.15
C ALA A 16 -7.55 11.87 -17.52
N SER A 17 -8.76 11.48 -17.09
CA SER A 17 -9.02 10.16 -16.48
C SER A 17 -8.97 9.02 -17.47
N MET A 18 -9.39 9.24 -18.72
CA MET A 18 -9.38 8.22 -19.77
C MET A 18 -7.98 7.93 -20.27
N LEU A 19 -7.11 8.93 -20.30
CA LEU A 19 -5.71 8.78 -20.74
C LEU A 19 -4.81 8.22 -19.63
N ALA A 20 -5.09 8.53 -18.37
CA ALA A 20 -4.22 8.15 -17.27
C ALA A 20 -4.11 6.63 -17.09
N GLY A 21 -2.89 6.11 -16.94
CA GLY A 21 -2.66 4.71 -16.61
C GLY A 21 -3.20 4.29 -15.24
N GLN A 22 -3.38 5.27 -14.35
CA GLN A 22 -4.06 5.16 -13.05
C GLN A 22 -4.72 6.50 -12.69
N PRO A 23 -5.76 6.53 -11.83
CA PRO A 23 -6.46 7.75 -11.41
C PRO A 23 -5.63 8.60 -10.43
N ARG A 24 -4.39 8.95 -10.79
CA ARG A 24 -3.42 9.72 -10.03
C ARG A 24 -2.80 10.79 -10.91
N MET A 25 -2.60 11.98 -10.34
CA MET A 25 -1.86 13.08 -10.95
C MET A 25 -0.77 13.59 -10.04
N ARG A 26 0.29 14.13 -10.63
CA ARG A 26 1.36 14.86 -9.94
C ARG A 26 1.24 16.33 -10.23
N LEU A 27 1.28 17.14 -9.18
CA LEU A 27 1.34 18.58 -9.32
C LEU A 27 2.78 19.08 -9.34
N SER A 28 3.00 20.07 -10.17
CA SER A 28 4.24 20.82 -10.17
C SER A 28 4.02 22.19 -9.49
N LYS A 29 4.52 22.31 -8.25
CA LYS A 29 4.53 23.58 -7.51
C LYS A 29 5.68 24.50 -7.92
N ASP A 30 6.65 23.99 -8.67
CA ASP A 30 7.80 24.73 -9.19
C ASP A 30 7.60 25.22 -10.64
N ALA A 31 6.34 25.47 -11.00
CA ALA A 31 5.92 25.92 -12.32
C ALA A 31 6.43 24.98 -13.44
N GLY A 32 5.94 23.75 -13.46
CA GLY A 32 6.18 22.74 -14.50
C GLY A 32 7.65 22.35 -14.73
N LYS A 33 8.56 22.59 -13.77
CA LYS A 33 9.96 22.16 -13.88
C LYS A 33 10.14 20.72 -13.42
N THR A 34 9.47 20.33 -12.34
CA THR A 34 9.49 18.95 -11.83
C THR A 34 8.09 18.51 -11.40
N TYR A 35 7.85 17.19 -11.48
CA TYR A 35 6.62 16.55 -11.00
C TYR A 35 6.97 15.55 -9.89
N PRO A 36 7.27 16.02 -8.67
CA PRO A 36 7.79 15.17 -7.60
C PRO A 36 6.69 14.29 -7.00
N GLN A 37 7.06 13.07 -6.59
CA GLN A 37 6.14 12.09 -6.01
C GLN A 37 5.42 12.60 -4.75
N LYS A 38 6.07 13.43 -3.93
CA LYS A 38 5.46 14.04 -2.73
C LYS A 38 4.25 14.95 -3.00
N HIS A 39 4.00 15.30 -4.26
CA HIS A 39 2.85 16.11 -4.70
C HIS A 39 1.87 15.30 -5.56
N GLU A 40 1.98 13.97 -5.52
CA GLU A 40 1.02 13.05 -6.12
C GLU A 40 -0.27 13.01 -5.31
N ARG A 41 -1.41 13.03 -5.99
CA ARG A 41 -2.74 12.93 -5.41
C ARG A 41 -3.70 12.23 -6.37
N ASN A 42 -4.91 11.94 -5.89
CA ASN A 42 -5.96 11.39 -6.75
C ASN A 42 -6.28 12.36 -7.89
N LEU A 43 -6.49 11.79 -9.07
CA LEU A 43 -6.96 12.54 -10.22
C LEU A 43 -8.42 12.94 -9.98
N THR A 44 -8.74 14.19 -10.28
CA THR A 44 -10.07 14.78 -10.10
C THR A 44 -10.52 15.42 -11.41
N GLU A 45 -11.84 15.45 -11.64
CA GLU A 45 -12.45 16.14 -12.78
C GLU A 45 -12.23 17.66 -12.73
N ALA A 46 -12.11 18.23 -11.51
CA ALA A 46 -11.80 19.64 -11.33
C ALA A 46 -10.38 19.95 -11.85
N LEU A 47 -10.29 21.02 -12.66
CA LEU A 47 -9.02 21.49 -13.22
C LEU A 47 -8.07 21.92 -12.09
N PRO A 48 -6.83 21.40 -12.04
CA PRO A 48 -5.86 21.78 -11.03
C PRO A 48 -5.41 23.24 -11.17
N THR A 49 -5.12 23.89 -10.05
CA THR A 49 -4.56 25.26 -10.04
C THR A 49 -3.08 25.31 -10.46
N PHE A 50 -2.36 24.19 -10.33
CA PHE A 50 -0.96 24.05 -10.71
C PHE A 50 -0.82 23.13 -11.93
N PRO A 51 0.25 23.27 -12.75
CA PRO A 51 0.52 22.31 -13.81
C PRO A 51 0.48 20.86 -13.29
N ALA A 52 -0.24 20.00 -13.99
CA ALA A 52 -0.56 18.67 -13.53
C ALA A 52 -0.27 17.63 -14.61
N ALA A 53 0.44 16.57 -14.24
CA ALA A 53 0.77 15.46 -15.10
C ALA A 53 0.10 14.19 -14.60
N VAL A 54 -0.56 13.45 -15.50
CA VAL A 54 -1.12 12.14 -15.18
C VAL A 54 -0.03 11.07 -15.27
N ARG A 55 -0.23 9.97 -14.58
CA ARG A 55 0.69 8.82 -14.62
C ARG A 55 0.43 8.01 -15.89
N ILE A 56 1.51 7.67 -16.60
CA ILE A 56 1.42 6.88 -17.84
C ILE A 56 1.13 5.40 -17.51
N PHE A 57 1.83 4.86 -16.51
CA PHE A 57 1.70 3.48 -16.09
C PHE A 57 0.81 3.33 -14.84
N GLY A 58 0.00 2.28 -14.84
CA GLY A 58 -0.79 1.83 -13.70
C GLY A 58 0.03 1.04 -12.69
N LYS A 59 -0.62 0.63 -11.60
CA LYS A 59 0.00 -0.17 -10.52
C LYS A 59 0.47 -1.55 -10.99
N ASP A 60 -0.21 -2.08 -11.99
CA ASP A 60 0.08 -3.34 -12.68
C ASP A 60 1.25 -3.24 -13.67
N GLY A 61 1.84 -2.04 -13.81
CA GLY A 61 2.95 -1.79 -14.72
C GLY A 61 2.56 -1.78 -16.18
N THR A 62 1.28 -1.60 -16.48
CA THR A 62 0.78 -1.44 -17.85
C THR A 62 0.31 -0.01 -18.10
N CYS A 63 0.21 0.43 -19.35
CA CYS A 63 -0.41 1.73 -19.70
C CYS A 63 -1.65 1.53 -20.59
N ALA A 64 -2.63 2.42 -20.43
CA ALA A 64 -3.86 2.45 -21.23
C ALA A 64 -3.71 3.23 -22.54
N ALA A 65 -2.64 4.01 -22.68
CA ALA A 65 -2.30 4.76 -23.87
C ALA A 65 -0.78 4.88 -23.99
N ILE A 66 -0.29 4.96 -25.23
CA ILE A 66 1.09 5.41 -25.49
C ILE A 66 1.09 6.93 -25.53
N PHE A 67 2.07 7.54 -24.87
CA PHE A 67 2.26 8.99 -24.86
C PHE A 67 3.57 9.34 -25.56
N LEU A 68 3.49 10.18 -26.59
CA LEU A 68 4.65 10.67 -27.32
C LEU A 68 4.83 12.15 -27.03
N ASP A 69 5.94 12.52 -26.39
CA ASP A 69 6.26 13.88 -25.96
C ASP A 69 7.27 14.52 -26.93
N PHE A 70 6.82 15.42 -27.80
CA PHE A 70 7.71 16.12 -28.73
C PHE A 70 8.10 17.49 -28.15
N ASP A 71 9.35 17.63 -27.73
CA ASP A 71 9.85 18.83 -27.05
C ASP A 71 10.52 19.82 -28.01
N SER A 72 9.99 21.03 -28.06
CA SER A 72 10.53 22.13 -28.89
C SER A 72 11.89 22.63 -28.39
N SER A 73 12.29 22.31 -27.16
CA SER A 73 13.59 22.72 -26.61
C SER A 73 14.80 22.05 -27.28
N VAL A 74 14.59 20.91 -27.96
CA VAL A 74 15.65 20.10 -28.57
C VAL A 74 16.12 20.66 -29.92
N ALA A 75 15.17 21.03 -30.79
CA ALA A 75 15.46 21.43 -32.17
C ALA A 75 14.59 22.59 -32.67
N GLY A 76 13.71 23.15 -31.84
CA GLY A 76 12.78 24.21 -32.23
C GLY A 76 11.41 23.67 -32.69
N ILE A 77 10.48 24.60 -32.88
CA ILE A 77 9.06 24.30 -33.17
C ILE A 77 8.88 23.67 -34.55
N ASP A 78 9.62 24.13 -35.56
CA ASP A 78 9.48 23.63 -36.94
C ASP A 78 9.82 22.14 -37.06
N TRP A 79 10.85 21.69 -36.33
CA TRP A 79 11.23 20.28 -36.24
C TRP A 79 10.19 19.46 -35.50
N VAL A 80 9.63 19.97 -34.38
CA VAL A 80 8.52 19.32 -33.68
C VAL A 80 7.33 19.12 -34.62
N LEU A 81 6.97 20.15 -35.40
CA LEU A 81 5.87 20.04 -36.36
C LEU A 81 6.16 19.02 -37.47
N ALA A 82 7.40 18.93 -37.94
CA ALA A 82 7.81 17.95 -38.93
C ALA A 82 7.76 16.51 -38.37
N ASP A 83 8.33 16.29 -37.19
CA ASP A 83 8.33 14.97 -36.51
C ASP A 83 6.90 14.53 -36.16
N VAL A 84 6.05 15.46 -35.70
CA VAL A 84 4.64 15.16 -35.42
C VAL A 84 3.88 14.81 -36.70
N ARG A 85 4.07 15.54 -37.81
CA ARG A 85 3.44 15.16 -39.10
C ARG A 85 3.91 13.79 -39.59
N ALA A 86 5.19 13.47 -39.41
CA ALA A 86 5.74 12.17 -39.78
C ALA A 86 5.14 11.04 -38.93
N VAL A 87 5.04 11.22 -37.60
CA VAL A 87 4.40 10.21 -36.74
C VAL A 87 2.91 10.07 -37.02
N GLN A 88 2.21 11.15 -37.37
CA GLN A 88 0.80 11.10 -37.78
C GLN A 88 0.60 10.29 -39.06
N THR A 89 1.47 10.50 -40.04
CA THR A 89 1.44 9.73 -41.29
C THR A 89 1.68 8.25 -41.02
N TRP A 90 2.65 7.94 -40.15
CA TRP A 90 2.93 6.57 -39.71
C TRP A 90 1.74 5.94 -38.97
N LEU A 91 1.14 6.64 -38.01
CA LEU A 91 -0.03 6.18 -37.26
C LEU A 91 -1.22 5.92 -38.19
N HIS A 92 -1.45 6.80 -39.16
CA HIS A 92 -2.47 6.61 -40.19
C HIS A 92 -2.24 5.32 -40.99
N ASN A 93 -1.00 5.05 -41.41
CA ASN A 93 -0.65 3.84 -42.15
C ASN A 93 -0.82 2.55 -41.30
N CYS A 94 -0.61 2.62 -39.99
CA CYS A 94 -0.92 1.54 -39.07
C CYS A 94 -2.43 1.40 -38.75
N GLY A 95 -3.28 2.29 -39.28
CA GLY A 95 -4.71 2.32 -38.99
C GLY A 95 -5.05 2.84 -37.58
N ALA A 96 -4.11 3.52 -36.93
CA ALA A 96 -4.29 4.05 -35.57
C ALA A 96 -5.08 5.37 -35.56
N ARG A 97 -5.83 5.57 -34.49
CA ARG A 97 -6.44 6.86 -34.11
C ARG A 97 -5.68 7.45 -32.92
N TRP A 98 -5.47 8.76 -32.92
CA TRP A 98 -4.69 9.44 -31.89
C TRP A 98 -5.33 10.75 -31.46
N ILE A 99 -4.94 11.22 -30.28
CA ILE A 99 -5.29 12.53 -29.75
C ILE A 99 -4.03 13.39 -29.78
N GLU A 100 -4.16 14.64 -30.20
CA GLU A 100 -3.05 15.58 -30.24
C GLU A 100 -3.36 16.84 -29.44
N ASP A 101 -2.36 17.30 -28.69
CA ASP A 101 -2.36 18.61 -28.08
C ASP A 101 -1.02 19.34 -28.27
N TYR A 102 -1.02 20.63 -27.96
CA TYR A 102 0.17 21.46 -27.98
C TYR A 102 0.25 22.34 -26.74
N SER A 103 1.48 22.62 -26.36
CA SER A 103 1.81 23.54 -25.28
C SER A 103 2.01 24.96 -25.81
N PRO A 104 1.83 25.99 -24.97
CA PRO A 104 2.20 27.37 -25.30
C PRO A 104 3.69 27.55 -25.69
N SER A 105 4.56 26.62 -25.28
CA SER A 105 5.98 26.59 -25.68
C SER A 105 6.25 25.93 -27.04
N GLY A 106 5.22 25.43 -27.72
CA GLY A 106 5.33 24.78 -29.03
C GLY A 106 5.71 23.30 -28.99
N GLY A 107 5.95 22.72 -27.81
CA GLY A 107 6.02 21.26 -27.64
C GLY A 107 4.63 20.63 -27.84
N ARG A 108 4.58 19.42 -28.38
CA ARG A 108 3.35 18.73 -28.77
C ARG A 108 3.28 17.34 -28.17
N HIS A 109 2.09 16.88 -27.84
CA HIS A 109 1.89 15.52 -27.40
C HIS A 109 0.97 14.77 -28.35
N VAL A 110 1.28 13.50 -28.56
CA VAL A 110 0.42 12.55 -29.28
C VAL A 110 0.10 11.40 -28.34
N TYR A 111 -1.21 11.15 -28.12
CA TYR A 111 -1.72 10.06 -27.31
C TYR A 111 -2.37 9.00 -28.19
N ILE A 112 -2.06 7.74 -27.93
CA ILE A 112 -2.62 6.60 -28.68
C ILE A 112 -3.33 5.70 -27.67
N PRO A 113 -4.64 5.92 -27.40
CA PRO A 113 -5.41 5.08 -26.48
C PRO A 113 -5.51 3.64 -27.00
N LEU A 114 -5.38 2.66 -26.11
CA LEU A 114 -5.37 1.23 -26.44
C LEU A 114 -6.54 0.51 -25.76
N ALA A 115 -7.18 -0.42 -26.47
CA ALA A 115 -8.30 -1.20 -25.95
C ALA A 115 -7.83 -2.23 -24.92
N GLU A 116 -6.66 -2.80 -25.16
CA GLU A 116 -5.93 -3.65 -24.22
C GLU A 116 -4.71 -2.90 -23.70
N ARG A 117 -4.48 -2.99 -22.38
CA ARG A 117 -3.35 -2.32 -21.74
C ARG A 117 -2.06 -3.06 -22.09
N VAL A 118 -0.99 -2.31 -22.35
CA VAL A 118 0.31 -2.87 -22.74
C VAL A 118 1.32 -2.73 -21.61
N THR A 119 2.26 -3.66 -21.50
CA THR A 119 3.25 -3.66 -20.41
C THR A 119 4.26 -2.53 -20.54
N PHE A 120 4.89 -2.16 -19.43
CA PHE A 120 5.96 -1.17 -19.39
C PHE A 120 7.08 -1.46 -20.39
N SER A 121 7.53 -2.72 -20.46
CA SER A 121 8.61 -3.12 -21.37
C SER A 121 8.21 -2.93 -22.82
N GLU A 122 7.01 -3.36 -23.21
CA GLU A 122 6.50 -3.21 -24.57
C GLU A 122 6.32 -1.74 -24.97
N ALA A 123 5.72 -0.94 -24.09
CA ALA A 123 5.53 0.49 -24.33
C ALA A 123 6.88 1.22 -24.44
N ARG A 124 7.84 0.89 -23.57
CA ARG A 124 9.19 1.45 -23.59
C ARG A 124 9.92 1.10 -24.88
N ASP A 125 9.84 -0.16 -25.30
CA ASP A 125 10.49 -0.63 -26.53
C ASP A 125 9.99 0.13 -27.75
N LEU A 126 8.67 0.29 -27.88
CA LEU A 126 8.04 1.05 -28.95
C LEU A 126 8.47 2.52 -28.93
N VAL A 127 8.39 3.19 -27.78
CA VAL A 127 8.72 4.62 -27.67
C VAL A 127 10.21 4.89 -27.86
N GLU A 128 11.08 4.01 -27.38
CA GLU A 128 12.52 4.15 -27.60
C GLU A 128 12.89 3.97 -29.08
N ALA A 129 12.23 3.02 -29.77
CA ALA A 129 12.34 2.80 -31.21
C ALA A 129 11.79 3.99 -32.03
N LEU A 130 10.64 4.53 -31.67
CA LEU A 130 10.14 5.77 -32.28
C LEU A 130 11.12 6.92 -32.07
N GLY A 131 11.73 7.01 -30.89
CA GLY A 131 12.69 8.05 -30.60
C GLY A 131 14.05 7.87 -31.29
N THR A 132 14.31 6.75 -31.99
CA THR A 132 15.45 6.69 -32.93
C THR A 132 15.08 7.25 -34.31
N ARG A 133 13.79 7.18 -34.70
CA ARG A 133 13.26 7.78 -35.93
C ARG A 133 13.03 9.29 -35.80
N TYR A 134 12.52 9.75 -34.66
CA TYR A 134 12.12 11.14 -34.44
C TYR A 134 13.03 11.83 -33.42
N ARG A 135 13.64 12.94 -33.84
CA ARG A 135 14.67 13.64 -33.06
C ARG A 135 14.09 14.39 -31.87
N THR A 136 12.91 14.97 -32.01
CA THR A 136 12.31 15.80 -30.95
C THR A 136 11.50 15.00 -29.94
N LEU A 137 11.36 13.68 -30.13
CA LEU A 137 10.63 12.79 -29.23
C LEU A 137 11.44 12.52 -27.95
N ASP A 138 10.96 13.03 -26.81
CA ASP A 138 11.45 12.68 -25.49
C ASP A 138 10.92 11.30 -25.07
N LYS A 139 11.87 10.37 -24.91
CA LYS A 139 11.61 8.98 -24.53
C LYS A 139 11.45 8.83 -23.02
N THR A 140 11.94 9.80 -22.24
CA THR A 140 12.07 9.69 -20.79
C THR A 140 10.76 9.36 -20.06
N PRO A 141 9.56 9.81 -20.50
CA PRO A 141 8.32 9.45 -19.82
C PRO A 141 8.04 7.94 -19.83
N HIS A 142 8.52 7.20 -20.84
CA HIS A 142 8.35 5.74 -20.96
C HIS A 142 9.54 4.93 -20.44
N GLN A 143 10.60 5.57 -19.95
CA GLN A 143 11.79 4.87 -19.47
C GLN A 143 11.73 4.50 -17.98
N ASN A 144 10.75 5.02 -17.24
CA ASN A 144 10.62 4.76 -15.81
C ASN A 144 9.16 4.56 -15.39
N ILE A 145 8.85 3.37 -14.89
CA ILE A 145 7.51 3.00 -14.40
C ILE A 145 7.03 3.91 -13.26
N LEU A 146 7.89 4.30 -12.31
CA LEU A 146 7.56 5.10 -11.13
C LEU A 146 7.52 6.61 -11.39
N HIS A 147 8.26 7.09 -12.38
CA HIS A 147 8.39 8.52 -12.65
C HIS A 147 7.69 8.99 -13.93
N GLY A 148 7.37 8.08 -14.85
CA GLY A 148 6.66 8.37 -16.08
C GLY A 148 5.34 9.08 -15.82
N CYS A 149 5.29 10.36 -16.15
CA CYS A 149 4.09 11.18 -16.09
C CYS A 149 4.16 12.23 -17.18
N MET A 150 2.99 12.61 -17.67
CA MET A 150 2.88 13.58 -18.75
C MET A 150 1.64 14.43 -18.56
N ARG A 151 1.71 15.70 -18.95
CA ARG A 151 0.53 16.56 -18.94
C ARG A 151 -0.46 16.07 -19.97
N THR A 152 -1.75 16.22 -19.65
CA THR A 152 -2.86 15.93 -20.56
C THR A 152 -3.49 17.23 -21.06
N PRO A 153 -4.33 17.16 -22.11
CA PRO A 153 -5.09 18.30 -22.58
C PRO A 153 -5.85 18.99 -21.43
N GLY A 154 -5.87 20.32 -21.45
CA GLY A 154 -6.46 21.16 -20.41
C GLY A 154 -5.54 21.49 -19.23
N SER A 155 -4.45 20.76 -18.99
CA SER A 155 -3.53 21.03 -17.87
C SER A 155 -2.96 22.46 -17.93
N PRO A 156 -2.84 23.18 -16.80
CA PRO A 156 -2.13 24.45 -16.76
C PRO A 156 -0.68 24.34 -17.21
N HIS A 157 -0.17 25.41 -17.83
CA HIS A 157 1.20 25.49 -18.33
C HIS A 157 2.06 26.45 -17.49
N LYS A 158 3.36 26.14 -17.34
CA LYS A 158 4.30 26.90 -16.50
C LYS A 158 4.55 28.35 -16.89
N ARG A 159 4.35 28.69 -18.16
CA ARG A 159 4.51 30.04 -18.72
C ARG A 159 3.17 30.79 -18.85
N GLY A 160 2.13 30.32 -18.16
CA GLY A 160 0.76 30.73 -18.44
C GLY A 160 0.17 29.98 -19.64
N GLY A 161 -1.16 30.02 -19.75
CA GLY A 161 -1.92 29.20 -20.70
C GLY A 161 -2.14 27.77 -20.22
N HIS A 162 -2.67 26.93 -21.11
CA HIS A 162 -2.98 25.53 -20.86
C HIS A 162 -2.45 24.66 -21.99
N GLN A 163 -2.41 23.36 -21.77
CA GLN A 163 -2.23 22.40 -22.85
C GLN A 163 -3.50 22.38 -23.72
N GLU A 164 -3.40 22.76 -24.98
CA GLU A 164 -4.55 22.97 -25.88
C GLU A 164 -4.67 21.84 -26.89
N LEU A 165 -5.87 21.31 -27.09
CA LEU A 165 -6.11 20.30 -28.12
C LEU A 165 -5.83 20.88 -29.51
N ALA A 166 -5.11 20.12 -30.34
CA ALA A 166 -4.92 20.42 -31.76
C ALA A 166 -6.13 20.00 -32.63
N MET A 167 -7.16 19.43 -32.00
CA MET A 167 -8.36 18.86 -32.61
C MET A 167 -9.60 19.21 -31.79
N SER A 168 -10.80 18.86 -32.28
CA SER A 168 -12.03 19.10 -31.51
C SER A 168 -12.13 18.18 -30.29
N LEU A 169 -12.69 18.69 -29.20
CA LEU A 169 -12.92 17.90 -27.98
C LEU A 169 -13.81 16.67 -28.25
N SER A 170 -14.82 16.78 -29.11
CA SER A 170 -15.68 15.66 -29.47
C SER A 170 -14.91 14.53 -30.16
N MET A 171 -14.01 14.85 -31.09
CA MET A 171 -13.16 13.85 -31.74
C MET A 171 -12.18 13.22 -30.75
N ALA A 172 -11.53 14.03 -29.90
CA ALA A 172 -10.60 13.51 -28.89
C ALA A 172 -11.32 12.57 -27.90
N TYR A 173 -12.50 12.96 -27.44
CA TYR A 173 -13.32 12.15 -26.54
C TYR A 173 -13.77 10.85 -27.20
N ASP A 174 -14.15 10.90 -28.48
CA ASP A 174 -14.53 9.71 -29.24
C ASP A 174 -13.38 8.69 -29.36
N ILE A 175 -12.17 9.17 -29.64
CA ILE A 175 -10.97 8.33 -29.72
C ILE A 175 -10.64 7.72 -28.35
N ALA A 176 -10.75 8.51 -27.27
CA ALA A 176 -10.53 8.02 -25.92
C ALA A 176 -11.60 6.98 -25.50
N ARG A 177 -12.86 7.16 -25.93
CA ARG A 177 -13.96 6.27 -25.57
C ARG A 177 -14.02 4.99 -26.40
N ARG A 178 -13.49 5.04 -27.62
CA ARG A 178 -13.32 3.90 -28.52
C ARG A 178 -11.83 3.74 -28.81
N PRO A 179 -11.03 3.15 -27.90
CA PRO A 179 -9.58 3.00 -28.07
C PRO A 179 -9.19 2.13 -29.27
N ASN A 180 -7.90 2.12 -29.62
CA ASN A 180 -7.38 1.31 -30.72
C ASN A 180 -7.37 -0.18 -30.34
N PRO A 181 -7.86 -1.08 -31.22
CA PRO A 181 -7.85 -2.52 -30.97
C PRO A 181 -6.43 -3.11 -31.01
N THR A 182 -6.27 -4.32 -30.47
CA THR A 182 -4.99 -5.03 -30.42
C THR A 182 -4.35 -5.22 -31.81
N SER A 183 -5.15 -5.30 -32.88
CA SER A 183 -4.64 -5.36 -34.26
C SER A 183 -3.83 -4.13 -34.67
N VAL A 184 -4.21 -2.94 -34.20
CA VAL A 184 -3.46 -1.69 -34.44
C VAL A 184 -2.16 -1.71 -33.63
N TRP A 185 -2.19 -2.22 -32.41
CA TRP A 185 -0.98 -2.42 -31.61
C TRP A 185 0.01 -3.34 -32.32
N SER A 186 -0.45 -4.51 -32.80
CA SER A 186 0.36 -5.44 -33.58
C SER A 186 0.94 -4.76 -34.83
N ALA A 187 0.14 -4.02 -35.60
CA ALA A 187 0.62 -3.30 -36.78
C ALA A 187 1.73 -2.28 -36.46
N MET A 188 1.62 -1.55 -35.35
CA MET A 188 2.67 -0.63 -34.91
C MET A 188 3.95 -1.35 -34.50
N THR A 189 3.84 -2.46 -33.75
CA THR A 189 5.02 -3.22 -33.31
C THR A 189 5.70 -3.98 -34.45
N ASP A 190 4.93 -4.46 -35.43
CA ASP A 190 5.43 -5.18 -36.59
C ASP A 190 6.21 -4.25 -37.53
N ASP A 191 5.70 -3.03 -37.78
CA ASP A 191 6.42 -2.01 -38.57
C ASP A 191 7.74 -1.57 -37.93
N LEU A 192 7.79 -1.57 -36.59
CA LEU A 192 8.96 -1.16 -35.79
C LEU A 192 9.82 -2.34 -35.30
N ALA A 193 9.57 -3.57 -35.77
CA ALA A 193 10.19 -4.77 -35.21
C ALA A 193 11.73 -4.72 -35.24
N ARG A 194 12.32 -4.17 -36.32
CA ARG A 194 13.77 -4.03 -36.47
C ARG A 194 14.36 -3.02 -35.49
N GLU A 195 13.74 -1.85 -35.34
CA GLU A 195 14.16 -0.82 -34.42
C GLU A 195 13.99 -1.26 -32.96
N ILE A 196 12.89 -1.95 -32.64
CA ILE A 196 12.67 -2.56 -31.32
C ILE A 196 13.77 -3.55 -31.00
N ALA A 197 14.12 -4.45 -31.94
CA ALA A 197 15.22 -5.39 -31.76
C ALA A 197 16.56 -4.67 -31.55
N ALA A 198 16.86 -3.63 -32.32
CA ALA A 198 18.09 -2.84 -32.18
C ALA A 198 18.18 -2.13 -30.82
N VAL A 199 17.09 -1.54 -30.34
CA VAL A 199 17.05 -0.88 -29.02
C VAL A 199 17.18 -1.88 -27.86
N ARG A 200 16.59 -3.08 -28.00
CA ARG A 200 16.80 -4.19 -27.04
C ARG A 200 18.27 -4.63 -27.02
N ALA A 201 18.88 -4.80 -28.19
CA ALA A 201 20.29 -5.15 -28.31
C ALA A 201 21.20 -4.06 -27.71
N LEU A 202 20.97 -2.78 -28.03
CA LEU A 202 21.75 -1.67 -27.49
C LEU A 202 21.71 -1.60 -25.95
N ARG A 203 20.54 -1.90 -25.34
CA ARG A 203 20.42 -1.98 -23.87
C ARG A 203 21.21 -3.13 -23.27
N LEU A 204 21.34 -4.25 -23.98
CA LEU A 204 22.14 -5.41 -23.58
C LEU A 204 23.65 -5.20 -23.83
N GLU A 205 24.01 -4.50 -24.91
CA GLU A 205 25.38 -4.32 -25.42
C GLU A 205 26.15 -3.14 -24.83
N GLN A 206 25.53 -2.27 -24.02
CA GLN A 206 26.20 -1.13 -23.39
C GLN A 206 27.42 -1.59 -22.57
N THR A 207 28.56 -1.63 -23.25
CA THR A 207 29.84 -2.08 -22.74
C THR A 207 30.38 -0.94 -21.88
N PHE A 208 30.42 -1.21 -20.58
CA PHE A 208 30.89 -0.28 -19.59
C PHE A 208 32.42 -0.19 -19.65
N THR A 209 32.97 0.93 -20.15
CA THR A 209 34.42 1.20 -20.10
C THR A 209 34.77 1.87 -18.77
N PRO A 210 35.38 1.16 -17.80
CA PRO A 210 35.72 1.74 -16.50
C PRO A 210 36.80 2.83 -16.66
N ALA A 211 36.62 3.97 -16.00
CA ALA A 211 37.72 4.91 -15.81
C ALA A 211 38.67 4.34 -14.74
N ALA A 212 39.97 4.29 -15.02
CA ALA A 212 40.98 3.83 -14.07
C ALA A 212 41.08 4.83 -12.91
N VAL A 213 40.34 4.59 -11.83
CA VAL A 213 40.52 5.26 -10.55
C VAL A 213 41.14 4.25 -9.61
N ASP A 214 42.44 4.40 -9.35
CA ASP A 214 43.17 3.54 -8.42
C ASP A 214 42.63 3.80 -7.00
N THR A 215 41.70 2.95 -6.55
CA THR A 215 41.05 3.07 -5.26
C THR A 215 41.39 1.86 -4.40
N PRO A 216 41.80 2.06 -3.13
CA PRO A 216 42.23 0.97 -2.28
C PRO A 216 41.09 -0.03 -2.08
N ARG A 217 41.36 -1.32 -2.33
CA ARG A 217 40.36 -2.39 -2.19
C ARG A 217 40.10 -2.71 -0.73
N VAL A 218 38.84 -2.98 -0.39
CA VAL A 218 38.47 -3.45 0.95
C VAL A 218 38.90 -4.91 1.09
N HIS A 219 39.98 -5.16 1.84
CA HIS A 219 40.60 -6.49 1.98
C HIS A 219 39.71 -7.58 2.62
N HIS A 220 38.62 -7.21 3.32
CA HIS A 220 37.67 -8.15 3.94
C HIS A 220 36.23 -7.65 3.83
N PRO A 221 35.53 -7.91 2.72
CA PRO A 221 34.16 -7.47 2.54
C PRO A 221 33.17 -8.30 3.38
N ALA A 222 32.11 -7.66 3.87
CA ALA A 222 31.01 -8.31 4.60
C ALA A 222 30.13 -9.22 3.72
N GLY A 223 30.43 -9.31 2.41
CA GLY A 223 29.79 -10.21 1.44
C GLY A 223 28.40 -9.78 0.95
N ARG A 224 27.65 -8.96 1.69
CA ARG A 224 26.34 -8.46 1.23
C ARG A 224 26.02 -7.06 1.76
N MET A 225 25.50 -6.21 0.88
CA MET A 225 24.98 -4.89 1.26
C MET A 225 23.67 -5.03 2.06
N SER A 226 23.50 -4.23 3.11
CA SER A 226 22.26 -4.24 3.88
C SER A 226 21.05 -3.90 3.01
N ARG A 227 19.92 -4.56 3.30
CA ARG A 227 18.67 -4.39 2.54
C ARG A 227 18.16 -2.95 2.55
N ALA A 228 18.35 -2.22 3.65
CA ALA A 228 17.98 -0.81 3.73
C ALA A 228 18.75 0.01 2.68
N MET A 229 20.05 -0.23 2.51
CA MET A 229 20.87 0.45 1.50
C MET A 229 20.48 0.06 0.07
N GLN A 230 20.13 -1.21 -0.16
CA GLN A 230 19.59 -1.67 -1.45
C GLN A 230 18.28 -0.97 -1.80
N GLN A 231 17.35 -0.87 -0.85
CA GLN A 231 16.09 -0.17 -1.06
C GLN A 231 16.28 1.33 -1.29
N MET A 232 17.18 1.99 -0.56
CA MET A 232 17.50 3.40 -0.83
C MET A 232 18.15 3.58 -2.21
N ALA A 233 19.01 2.65 -2.65
CA ALA A 233 19.61 2.68 -4.00
C ALA A 233 18.60 2.43 -5.12
N LEU A 234 17.54 1.65 -4.86
CA LEU A 234 16.47 1.37 -5.81
C LEU A 234 15.43 2.49 -5.87
N THR A 235 14.99 2.99 -4.72
CA THR A 235 13.82 3.87 -4.60
C THR A 235 14.15 5.35 -4.46
N GLY A 236 15.34 5.67 -3.94
CA GLY A 236 15.72 7.05 -3.59
C GLY A 236 15.02 7.57 -2.32
N LEU A 237 14.21 6.72 -1.67
CA LEU A 237 13.51 7.04 -0.43
C LEU A 237 14.37 6.59 0.75
N TYR A 238 14.62 7.50 1.69
CA TYR A 238 15.36 7.23 2.91
C TYR A 238 14.58 7.74 4.13
N ASP A 239 14.80 7.11 5.28
CA ASP A 239 14.19 7.55 6.54
C ASP A 239 14.81 8.88 6.98
N ALA A 240 14.01 9.95 6.96
CA ALA A 240 14.44 11.29 7.34
C ALA A 240 14.79 11.41 8.84
N ASN A 241 14.35 10.48 9.68
CA ASN A 241 14.79 10.40 11.07
C ASN A 241 16.19 9.79 11.21
N ARG A 242 16.66 9.09 10.17
CA ARG A 242 17.95 8.39 10.15
C ARG A 242 19.02 9.12 9.33
N TYR A 243 18.63 9.76 8.23
CA TYR A 243 19.50 10.58 7.39
C TYR A 243 18.85 11.95 7.21
N ALA A 244 19.58 13.01 7.56
CA ALA A 244 19.07 14.37 7.49
C ALA A 244 19.01 14.91 6.04
N SER A 245 19.75 14.30 5.10
CA SER A 245 19.81 14.76 3.71
C SER A 245 20.12 13.67 2.68
N ASP A 246 19.79 13.94 1.40
CA ASP A 246 20.17 13.15 0.22
C ASP A 246 21.69 12.84 0.19
N SER A 247 22.51 13.76 0.69
CA SER A 247 23.98 13.60 0.69
C SER A 247 24.46 12.60 1.73
N GLU A 248 23.76 12.51 2.87
CA GLU A 248 24.04 11.47 3.87
C GLU A 248 23.50 10.12 3.43
N ALA A 249 22.29 10.10 2.85
CA ALA A 249 21.68 8.88 2.33
C ALA A 249 22.53 8.25 1.22
N ARG A 250 22.98 9.04 0.23
CA ARG A 250 23.86 8.53 -0.84
C ARG A 250 25.22 8.08 -0.32
N GLN A 251 25.81 8.79 0.64
CA GLN A 251 27.11 8.40 1.21
C GLN A 251 26.98 7.09 2.01
N ALA A 252 25.88 6.90 2.73
CA ALA A 252 25.61 5.67 3.46
C ALA A 252 25.46 4.47 2.51
N ILE A 253 24.79 4.66 1.36
CA ILE A 253 24.70 3.63 0.32
C ILE A 253 26.09 3.28 -0.19
N LEU A 254 26.90 4.27 -0.61
CA LEU A 254 28.23 4.00 -1.16
C LEU A 254 29.15 3.30 -0.16
N THR A 255 29.10 3.69 1.13
CA THR A 255 29.82 3.00 2.21
C THR A 255 29.32 1.57 2.40
N GLY A 256 28.01 1.33 2.35
CA GLY A 256 27.43 -0.01 2.44
C GLY A 256 27.77 -0.90 1.24
N VAL A 257 27.85 -0.32 0.04
CA VAL A 257 28.26 -1.00 -1.19
C VAL A 257 29.74 -1.37 -1.15
N ALA A 258 30.60 -0.43 -0.75
CA ALA A 258 32.03 -0.67 -0.61
C ALA A 258 32.33 -1.71 0.48
N ALA A 259 31.61 -1.67 1.62
CA ALA A 259 31.72 -2.68 2.68
C ALA A 259 31.24 -4.06 2.24
N ALA A 260 30.32 -4.13 1.28
CA ALA A 260 29.85 -5.37 0.67
C ALA A 260 30.81 -5.96 -0.37
N GLY A 261 31.91 -5.25 -0.70
CA GLY A 261 32.95 -5.72 -1.63
C GLY A 261 32.67 -5.45 -3.11
N MET A 262 31.67 -4.63 -3.44
CA MET A 262 31.45 -4.19 -4.82
C MET A 262 32.49 -3.13 -5.22
N GLU A 263 32.81 -3.07 -6.51
CA GLU A 263 33.72 -2.05 -7.05
C GLU A 263 32.97 -0.81 -7.58
N LEU A 264 33.69 0.29 -7.80
CA LEU A 264 33.09 1.50 -8.39
C LEU A 264 32.44 1.22 -9.76
N VAL A 265 33.08 0.37 -10.56
CA VAL A 265 32.61 -0.11 -11.87
C VAL A 265 31.22 -0.73 -11.78
N ASP A 266 31.00 -1.53 -10.74
CA ASP A 266 29.73 -2.20 -10.47
C ASP A 266 28.60 -1.22 -10.15
N VAL A 267 28.92 -0.14 -9.44
CA VAL A 267 27.97 0.91 -9.07
C VAL A 267 27.61 1.77 -10.28
N GLU A 268 28.62 2.19 -11.05
CA GLU A 268 28.43 2.98 -12.26
C GLU A 268 27.58 2.20 -13.29
N ARG A 269 27.85 0.90 -13.47
CA ARG A 269 27.05 0.02 -14.36
C ARG A 269 25.59 -0.06 -13.92
N ARG A 270 25.32 -0.30 -12.63
CA ARG A 270 23.95 -0.41 -12.10
C ARG A 270 23.16 0.90 -12.19
N ILE A 271 23.82 2.04 -12.09
CA ILE A 271 23.20 3.34 -12.33
C ILE A 271 22.86 3.52 -13.81
N LEU A 272 23.80 3.23 -14.72
CA LEU A 272 23.63 3.42 -16.16
C LEU A 272 22.58 2.48 -16.78
N GLN A 273 22.50 1.24 -16.30
CA GLN A 273 21.48 0.25 -16.71
C GLN A 273 20.10 0.54 -16.11
N GLY A 274 19.96 1.58 -15.28
CA GLY A 274 18.70 1.92 -14.61
C GLY A 274 18.30 0.93 -13.51
N ILE A 275 19.23 0.07 -13.07
CA ILE A 275 19.00 -0.89 -11.98
C ILE A 275 18.91 -0.15 -10.65
N TRP A 276 19.70 0.90 -10.42
CA TRP A 276 19.67 1.73 -9.19
C TRP A 276 19.22 3.17 -9.47
N PRO A 277 17.93 3.38 -9.82
CA PRO A 277 17.43 4.70 -10.15
C PRO A 277 17.35 5.61 -8.92
N GLY A 278 17.17 5.04 -7.72
CA GLY A 278 17.22 5.76 -6.45
C GLY A 278 18.56 6.40 -6.15
N LEU A 279 19.65 5.65 -6.31
CA LEU A 279 21.01 6.20 -6.17
C LEU A 279 21.29 7.25 -7.26
N ALA A 280 20.86 7.00 -8.50
CA ALA A 280 20.97 7.97 -9.59
C ALA A 280 20.24 9.29 -9.28
N SER A 281 19.09 9.21 -8.60
CA SER A 281 18.28 10.37 -8.24
C SER A 281 19.00 11.34 -7.28
N PHE A 282 19.84 10.85 -6.36
CA PHE A 282 20.64 11.70 -5.45
C PHE A 282 21.71 12.54 -6.16
N TYR A 283 22.05 12.17 -7.40
CA TYR A 283 22.97 12.93 -8.26
C TYR A 283 22.25 13.84 -9.26
N SER A 284 20.90 13.87 -9.28
CA SER A 284 20.11 14.66 -10.22
C SER A 284 20.39 16.17 -10.14
N ARG A 285 20.79 16.67 -8.96
CA ARG A 285 21.20 18.07 -8.72
C ARG A 285 22.43 18.51 -9.51
N TYR A 286 23.24 17.57 -10.00
CA TYR A 286 24.41 17.86 -10.82
C TYR A 286 24.04 17.80 -12.30
N GLY A 287 24.61 18.71 -13.10
CA GLY A 287 24.52 18.64 -14.56
C GLY A 287 25.04 17.29 -15.08
N SER A 288 24.50 16.82 -16.21
CA SER A 288 24.76 15.47 -16.75
C SER A 288 26.25 15.11 -16.80
N ARG A 289 27.11 16.05 -17.23
CA ARG A 289 28.57 15.89 -17.29
C ARG A 289 29.26 15.71 -15.92
N HIS A 290 28.62 16.11 -14.82
CA HIS A 290 29.20 16.11 -13.47
C HIS A 290 28.62 15.03 -12.53
N ARG A 291 27.65 14.22 -12.98
CA ARG A 291 27.01 13.18 -12.15
C ARG A 291 28.01 12.07 -11.78
N LEU A 292 28.65 11.44 -12.77
CA LEU A 292 29.66 10.40 -12.57
C LEU A 292 30.91 10.92 -11.82
N PRO A 293 31.50 12.09 -12.16
CA PRO A 293 32.60 12.66 -11.36
C PRO A 293 32.26 12.93 -9.88
N SER A 294 31.00 13.21 -9.55
CA SER A 294 30.55 13.41 -8.17
C SER A 294 30.41 12.07 -7.43
N LEU A 295 29.85 11.06 -8.09
CA LEU A 295 29.79 9.69 -7.59
C LEU A 295 31.19 9.15 -7.24
N ARG A 296 32.18 9.36 -8.12
CA ARG A 296 33.57 8.94 -7.91
C ARG A 296 34.21 9.57 -6.67
N ARG A 297 33.97 10.87 -6.42
CA ARG A 297 34.47 11.56 -5.23
C ARG A 297 33.84 11.03 -3.94
N ASP A 298 32.53 10.76 -3.97
CA ASP A 298 31.83 10.19 -2.81
C ASP A 298 32.25 8.73 -2.55
N TRP A 299 32.58 7.97 -3.60
CA TRP A 299 33.16 6.62 -3.51
C TRP A 299 34.51 6.61 -2.79
N VAL A 300 35.43 7.50 -3.15
CA VAL A 300 36.74 7.62 -2.47
C VAL A 300 36.56 7.89 -0.97
N LYS A 301 35.60 8.75 -0.61
CA LYS A 301 35.28 9.03 0.81
C LYS A 301 34.75 7.80 1.55
N ALA A 302 33.90 7.00 0.90
CA ALA A 302 33.33 5.79 1.48
C ALA A 302 34.42 4.75 1.79
N VAL A 303 35.33 4.52 0.83
CA VAL A 303 36.46 3.60 1.00
C VAL A 303 37.41 4.08 2.11
N ASN A 304 37.75 5.38 2.13
CA ASN A 304 38.60 5.96 3.17
C ASN A 304 37.97 5.90 4.57
N TYR A 305 36.65 5.96 4.68
CA TYR A 305 35.95 5.79 5.96
C TYR A 305 36.07 4.34 6.47
N LEU A 306 35.96 3.35 5.58
CA LEU A 306 36.09 1.94 5.93
C LEU A 306 37.52 1.54 6.28
N SER A 307 38.53 2.13 5.64
CA SER A 307 39.93 1.84 5.96
C SER A 307 40.33 2.34 7.35
N LYS A 308 39.78 3.49 7.80
CA LYS A 308 40.05 4.08 9.12
C LYS A 308 39.36 3.37 10.29
N ASN A 309 38.24 2.68 10.06
CA ASN A 309 37.46 2.00 11.11
C ASN A 309 37.81 0.50 11.28
N LYS A 310 38.93 0.03 10.71
CA LYS A 310 39.39 -1.36 10.87
C LYS A 310 39.92 -1.70 12.27
N ASP A 311 40.41 -0.71 13.02
CA ASP A 311 41.10 -0.94 14.30
C ASP A 311 40.16 -1.10 15.52
N SER A 312 38.85 -0.93 15.34
CA SER A 312 37.83 -1.19 16.36
C SER A 312 37.32 -2.63 16.24
N GLY A 313 37.99 -3.57 16.91
CA GLY A 313 37.58 -4.97 17.02
C GLY A 313 36.20 -5.19 17.67
N PRO A 314 35.70 -6.45 17.77
CA PRO A 314 34.36 -6.77 18.26
C PRO A 314 34.31 -6.69 19.80
N GLY A 315 34.49 -5.48 20.34
CA GLY A 315 34.44 -5.17 21.76
C GLY A 315 33.11 -4.50 22.10
N LYS A 316 32.36 -5.14 22.99
CA LYS A 316 31.29 -4.59 23.85
C LYS A 316 31.16 -3.07 23.82
N ASN A 317 30.29 -2.53 22.98
CA ASN A 317 29.86 -1.11 23.05
C ASN A 317 28.38 -0.94 22.67
N ASN A 318 27.52 -1.86 23.14
CA ASN A 318 26.07 -1.67 23.15
C ASN A 318 25.59 -1.38 24.58
N ALA A 319 26.12 -0.31 25.18
CA ALA A 319 25.54 0.30 26.36
C ALA A 319 24.90 1.63 25.95
N ARG A 320 23.67 1.55 25.43
CA ARG A 320 22.68 2.61 25.58
C ARG A 320 21.40 1.96 26.08
N ILE A 321 21.29 1.90 27.40
CA ILE A 321 20.01 1.75 28.08
C ILE A 321 19.24 3.04 27.77
N SER A 322 18.24 2.95 26.91
CA SER A 322 17.26 4.02 26.71
C SER A 322 16.02 3.66 27.53
N PRO A 323 15.66 4.42 28.57
CA PRO A 323 14.40 4.22 29.27
C PRO A 323 13.27 4.56 28.28
N THR A 324 12.56 3.54 27.81
CA THR A 324 11.41 3.69 26.91
C THR A 324 10.14 3.41 27.69
N SER A 325 9.85 4.27 28.66
CA SER A 325 8.47 4.52 29.10
C SER A 325 8.15 5.97 28.76
N GLN A 326 7.09 6.18 27.97
CA GLN A 326 6.53 7.51 27.77
C GLN A 326 5.95 8.02 29.10
N PRO A 327 6.07 9.31 29.43
CA PRO A 327 5.28 9.90 30.51
C PRO A 327 3.80 9.83 30.14
N ASN A 328 2.99 9.29 31.05
CA ASN A 328 1.55 9.14 30.89
C ASN A 328 0.92 10.54 30.80
N THR A 329 0.48 10.94 29.60
CA THR A 329 -0.12 12.26 29.30
C THR A 329 -1.64 12.18 29.12
N GLN A 330 -2.26 11.07 29.54
CA GLN A 330 -3.72 10.96 29.61
C GLN A 330 -4.16 11.25 31.06
N PRO A 331 -5.14 12.13 31.29
CA PRO A 331 -5.73 12.31 32.62
C PRO A 331 -6.37 10.98 33.07
N PRO A 332 -6.34 10.63 34.37
CA PRO A 332 -6.86 9.36 34.85
C PRO A 332 -8.38 9.33 34.64
N GLY A 333 -8.80 8.60 33.60
CA GLY A 333 -10.20 8.25 33.37
C GLY A 333 -10.70 7.32 34.46
N ILE A 334 -11.87 7.68 34.99
CA ILE A 334 -12.63 7.08 36.10
C ILE A 334 -12.48 5.56 36.19
N GLN A 335 -12.14 5.09 37.40
CA GLN A 335 -11.97 3.70 37.81
C GLN A 335 -13.22 2.86 37.51
N GLY A 336 -13.17 2.08 36.43
CA GLY A 336 -13.99 0.89 36.25
C GLY A 336 -13.22 -0.31 36.78
N ILE A 337 -13.66 -0.85 37.92
CA ILE A 337 -13.32 -2.15 38.53
C ILE A 337 -11.93 -2.69 38.13
N SER A 338 -10.89 -2.22 38.83
CA SER A 338 -9.58 -2.84 38.80
C SER A 338 -9.64 -4.15 39.60
N ILE A 339 -9.85 -5.27 38.91
CA ILE A 339 -9.52 -6.57 39.47
C ILE A 339 -8.00 -6.60 39.58
N SER A 340 -7.50 -6.49 40.80
CA SER A 340 -6.09 -6.62 41.19
C SER A 340 -5.54 -7.99 40.77
N SER A 341 -5.19 -8.15 39.49
CA SER A 341 -4.43 -9.29 38.99
C SER A 341 -3.02 -8.82 38.67
N SER A 342 -2.02 -9.49 39.23
CA SER A 342 -0.61 -9.32 38.84
C SER A 342 -0.50 -9.43 37.31
N PRO A 343 0.03 -8.41 36.60
CA PRO A 343 0.12 -8.40 35.14
C PRO A 343 0.82 -9.64 34.56
N ASP A 344 1.78 -10.20 35.31
CA ASP A 344 2.48 -11.42 34.94
C ASP A 344 1.55 -12.64 34.97
N ALA A 345 0.63 -12.73 35.95
CA ALA A 345 -0.33 -13.82 36.03
C ALA A 345 -1.33 -13.80 34.87
N GLU A 346 -1.80 -12.63 34.45
CA GLU A 346 -2.68 -12.49 33.28
C GLU A 346 -1.97 -12.87 31.98
N HIS A 347 -0.71 -12.44 31.79
CA HIS A 347 0.06 -12.84 30.63
C HIS A 347 0.31 -14.36 30.57
N ARG A 348 0.55 -15.01 31.72
CA ARG A 348 0.64 -16.48 31.79
C ARG A 348 -0.68 -17.13 31.39
N PHE A 349 -1.79 -16.64 31.93
CA PHE A 349 -3.13 -17.16 31.59
C PHE A 349 -3.43 -17.03 30.09
N ILE A 350 -3.18 -15.87 29.48
CA ILE A 350 -3.41 -15.65 28.04
C ILE A 350 -2.55 -16.60 27.19
N ARG A 351 -1.31 -16.89 27.62
CA ARG A 351 -0.44 -17.87 26.93
C ARG A 351 -0.96 -19.30 27.06
N THR A 352 -1.45 -19.70 28.23
CA THR A 352 -2.12 -21.00 28.43
C THR A 352 -3.41 -21.09 27.61
N TRP A 353 -4.19 -20.01 27.54
CA TRP A 353 -5.35 -19.91 26.67
C TRP A 353 -4.99 -20.07 25.18
N ARG A 354 -3.86 -19.52 24.72
CA ARG A 354 -3.37 -19.73 23.35
C ARG A 354 -3.04 -21.20 23.05
N ASN A 355 -2.56 -21.95 24.06
CA ASN A 355 -2.38 -23.39 23.95
C ASN A 355 -3.74 -24.11 23.84
N ALA A 356 -4.70 -23.77 24.70
CA ALA A 356 -6.06 -24.32 24.65
C ALA A 356 -6.74 -24.04 23.29
N LEU A 357 -6.59 -22.82 22.75
CA LEU A 357 -7.03 -22.48 21.39
C LEU A 357 -6.41 -23.42 20.36
N SER A 358 -5.09 -23.65 20.42
CA SER A 358 -4.39 -24.52 19.48
C SER A 358 -4.87 -25.98 19.52
N LEU A 359 -5.26 -26.48 20.70
CA LEU A 359 -5.83 -27.81 20.88
C LEU A 359 -7.26 -27.91 20.30
N ARG A 360 -8.02 -26.82 20.32
CA ARG A 360 -9.42 -26.78 19.83
C ARG A 360 -9.58 -26.31 18.39
N GLU A 361 -8.58 -25.64 17.81
CA GLU A 361 -8.58 -25.20 16.41
C GLU A 361 -8.98 -26.30 15.38
N PRO A 362 -8.66 -27.60 15.57
CA PRO A 362 -9.10 -28.66 14.68
C PRO A 362 -10.62 -28.78 14.48
N ILE A 363 -11.45 -28.32 15.42
CA ILE A 363 -12.92 -28.37 15.30
C ILE A 363 -13.44 -27.38 14.23
N TYR A 364 -12.62 -26.39 13.86
CA TYR A 364 -13.01 -25.31 12.95
C TYR A 364 -12.45 -25.46 11.52
N THR A 365 -11.97 -26.64 11.13
CA THR A 365 -11.25 -26.84 9.86
C THR A 365 -12.16 -27.08 8.67
N ASP A 366 -13.39 -27.53 8.91
CA ASP A 366 -14.22 -28.14 7.86
C ASP A 366 -15.08 -27.14 7.08
N SER A 367 -15.03 -25.85 7.42
CA SER A 367 -15.84 -24.84 6.73
C SER A 367 -15.19 -23.45 6.73
N ARG A 368 -15.59 -22.63 5.75
CA ARG A 368 -15.26 -21.20 5.70
C ARG A 368 -15.69 -20.46 6.98
N THR A 369 -16.83 -20.83 7.54
CA THR A 369 -17.33 -20.34 8.84
C THR A 369 -16.37 -20.67 9.98
N GLY A 370 -15.77 -21.86 9.97
CA GLY A 370 -14.77 -22.28 10.94
C GLY A 370 -13.49 -21.42 10.87
N LEU A 371 -12.99 -21.12 9.67
CA LEU A 371 -11.85 -20.20 9.51
C LEU A 371 -12.12 -18.80 10.06
N ALA A 372 -13.33 -18.28 9.84
CA ALA A 372 -13.74 -17.00 10.40
C ALA A 372 -13.80 -17.03 11.93
N ARG A 373 -14.33 -18.11 12.53
CA ARG A 373 -14.33 -18.32 14.00
C ARG A 373 -12.92 -18.40 14.57
N ARG A 374 -11.99 -19.11 13.92
CA ARG A 374 -10.56 -19.13 14.30
C ARG A 374 -9.98 -17.72 14.32
N MET A 375 -10.27 -16.92 13.29
CA MET A 375 -9.76 -15.55 13.19
C MET A 375 -10.37 -14.62 14.25
N VAL A 376 -11.67 -14.77 14.59
CA VAL A 376 -12.32 -14.04 15.69
C VAL A 376 -11.67 -14.37 17.03
N LEU A 377 -11.42 -15.66 17.33
CA LEU A 377 -10.71 -16.07 18.55
C LEU A 377 -9.30 -15.47 18.59
N ARG A 378 -8.55 -15.50 17.48
CA ARG A 378 -7.22 -14.88 17.40
C ARG A 378 -7.26 -13.37 17.63
N ALA A 379 -8.28 -12.68 17.13
CA ALA A 379 -8.48 -11.26 17.37
C ALA A 379 -8.76 -10.95 18.85
N LEU A 380 -9.53 -11.79 19.54
CA LEU A 380 -9.73 -11.67 20.99
C LEU A 380 -8.43 -11.93 21.76
N GLY A 381 -7.63 -12.92 21.36
CA GLY A 381 -6.32 -13.19 21.95
C GLY A 381 -5.32 -12.03 21.75
N GLU A 382 -5.31 -11.39 20.57
CA GLU A 382 -4.52 -10.18 20.34
C GLU A 382 -5.02 -9.01 21.20
N ALA A 383 -6.34 -8.82 21.32
CA ALA A 383 -6.93 -7.79 22.16
C ALA A 383 -6.56 -7.98 23.64
N ALA A 384 -6.67 -9.20 24.16
CA ALA A 384 -6.27 -9.56 25.53
C ALA A 384 -4.79 -9.28 25.80
N HIS A 385 -3.91 -9.55 24.83
CA HIS A 385 -2.50 -9.19 24.95
C HIS A 385 -2.26 -7.67 24.93
N LYS A 386 -3.07 -6.89 24.20
CA LYS A 386 -2.99 -5.42 24.17
C LYS A 386 -3.48 -4.78 25.46
N THR A 387 -4.51 -5.36 26.09
CA THR A 387 -5.06 -4.88 27.38
C THR A 387 -4.41 -5.50 28.60
N ALA A 388 -3.53 -6.49 28.40
CA ALA A 388 -2.95 -7.30 29.47
C ALA A 388 -4.01 -7.91 30.41
N SER A 389 -5.16 -8.31 29.86
CA SER A 389 -6.30 -8.83 30.62
C SER A 389 -7.02 -9.91 29.84
N ARG A 390 -7.47 -10.97 30.52
CA ARG A 390 -8.39 -11.97 29.94
C ARG A 390 -9.79 -11.42 29.63
N PHE A 391 -10.13 -10.24 30.15
CA PHE A 391 -11.38 -9.55 29.89
C PHE A 391 -11.19 -8.55 28.73
N VAL A 392 -12.05 -8.68 27.71
CA VAL A 392 -11.96 -7.97 26.44
C VAL A 392 -13.28 -7.24 26.19
N GLU A 393 -13.26 -5.92 26.36
CA GLU A 393 -14.40 -5.01 26.09
C GLU A 393 -14.33 -4.39 24.68
N PHE A 394 -13.78 -5.14 23.71
CA PHE A 394 -13.67 -4.67 22.34
C PHE A 394 -14.99 -4.96 21.62
N GLY A 395 -15.77 -3.91 21.32
CA GLY A 395 -17.02 -4.07 20.58
C GLY A 395 -16.85 -4.69 19.18
N VAL A 396 -17.94 -5.26 18.64
CA VAL A 396 -17.95 -6.00 17.36
C VAL A 396 -17.35 -5.23 16.18
N ARG A 397 -17.48 -3.90 16.15
CA ARG A 397 -16.86 -3.04 15.13
C ARG A 397 -15.33 -3.02 15.22
N SER A 398 -14.75 -3.05 16.42
CA SER A 398 -13.30 -3.11 16.62
C SER A 398 -12.74 -4.46 16.21
N ILE A 399 -13.46 -5.54 16.56
CA ILE A 399 -13.09 -6.91 16.14
C ILE A 399 -13.28 -7.09 14.63
N ALA A 400 -14.28 -6.47 14.02
CA ALA A 400 -14.45 -6.41 12.56
C ALA A 400 -13.24 -5.80 11.87
N VAL A 401 -12.68 -4.71 12.41
CA VAL A 401 -11.42 -4.15 11.91
C VAL A 401 -10.24 -5.11 12.12
N ALA A 402 -10.17 -5.81 13.25
CA ALA A 402 -9.08 -6.76 13.49
C ALA A 402 -9.15 -8.01 12.60
N THR A 403 -10.35 -8.43 12.19
CA THR A 403 -10.58 -9.69 11.44
C THR A 403 -10.82 -9.50 9.95
N GLY A 404 -11.09 -8.26 9.49
CA GLY A 404 -11.48 -7.99 8.10
C GLY A 404 -12.90 -8.44 7.75
N LEU A 405 -13.69 -8.87 8.74
CA LEU A 405 -15.09 -9.29 8.56
C LEU A 405 -16.06 -8.11 8.76
N ASP A 406 -17.32 -8.31 8.37
CA ASP A 406 -18.38 -7.37 8.75
C ASP A 406 -18.75 -7.51 10.24
N HIS A 407 -19.09 -6.38 10.87
CA HIS A 407 -19.45 -6.32 12.29
C HIS A 407 -20.65 -7.19 12.68
N THR A 408 -21.65 -7.36 11.81
CA THR A 408 -22.80 -8.27 12.06
C THR A 408 -22.36 -9.73 12.02
N THR A 409 -21.45 -10.06 11.11
CA THR A 409 -20.86 -11.40 10.98
C THR A 409 -20.03 -11.74 12.21
N VAL A 410 -19.22 -10.79 12.70
CA VAL A 410 -18.49 -10.94 13.97
C VAL A 410 -19.44 -11.21 15.13
N GLY A 411 -20.53 -10.44 15.25
CA GLY A 411 -21.55 -10.66 16.29
C GLY A 411 -22.18 -12.06 16.22
N SER A 412 -22.49 -12.54 15.02
CA SER A 412 -22.99 -13.91 14.81
C SER A 412 -21.98 -14.97 15.23
N HIS A 413 -20.70 -14.81 14.87
CA HIS A 413 -19.64 -15.73 15.26
C HIS A 413 -19.37 -15.74 16.77
N LEU A 414 -19.36 -14.59 17.43
CA LEU A 414 -19.21 -14.49 18.89
C LEU A 414 -20.38 -15.17 19.62
N ARG A 415 -21.61 -15.00 19.13
CA ARG A 415 -22.79 -15.69 19.66
C ARG A 415 -22.67 -17.21 19.48
N ALA A 416 -22.23 -17.67 18.33
CA ALA A 416 -22.01 -19.09 18.09
C ALA A 416 -20.92 -19.67 19.02
N LEU A 417 -19.77 -18.99 19.11
CA LEU A 417 -18.62 -19.41 19.92
C LEU A 417 -18.94 -19.51 21.41
N ARG A 418 -19.72 -18.56 21.96
CA ARG A 418 -20.13 -18.59 23.38
C ARG A 418 -21.21 -19.64 23.69
N SER A 419 -21.93 -20.12 22.68
CA SER A 419 -22.96 -21.16 22.80
C SER A 419 -22.42 -22.58 22.62
N GLU A 420 -21.12 -22.74 22.35
CA GLU A 420 -20.50 -24.06 22.23
C GLU A 420 -20.41 -24.77 23.59
N LYS A 421 -20.37 -26.11 23.55
CA LYS A 421 -20.03 -26.91 24.72
C LYS A 421 -18.59 -26.58 25.14
N ASP A 422 -18.41 -26.21 26.41
CA ASP A 422 -17.14 -25.80 27.03
C ASP A 422 -16.41 -24.67 26.26
N PRO A 423 -16.96 -23.44 26.17
CA PRO A 423 -16.49 -22.43 25.22
C PRO A 423 -15.12 -21.82 25.59
N LEU A 424 -14.36 -21.39 24.56
CA LEU A 424 -13.10 -20.64 24.74
C LEU A 424 -13.31 -19.18 25.13
N VAL A 425 -14.54 -18.70 25.02
CA VAL A 425 -14.94 -17.32 25.29
C VAL A 425 -16.33 -17.30 25.93
N THR A 426 -16.49 -16.55 27.00
CA THR A 426 -17.75 -16.38 27.72
C THR A 426 -18.15 -14.91 27.71
N LEU A 427 -19.45 -14.62 27.57
CA LEU A 427 -19.97 -13.27 27.72
C LEU A 427 -20.18 -13.01 29.21
N VAL A 428 -19.53 -11.98 29.75
CA VAL A 428 -19.64 -11.56 31.16
C VAL A 428 -20.72 -10.50 31.31
N GLU A 429 -20.70 -9.49 30.42
CA GLU A 429 -21.65 -8.39 30.43
C GLU A 429 -22.05 -8.03 29.00
N GLU A 430 -23.34 -7.81 28.76
CA GLU A 430 -23.84 -7.28 27.49
C GLU A 430 -23.48 -5.80 27.35
N GLY A 431 -23.13 -5.37 26.14
CA GLY A 431 -22.78 -3.98 25.88
C GLY A 431 -23.91 -3.00 26.22
N ARG A 432 -23.58 -1.95 26.96
CA ARG A 432 -24.54 -0.90 27.39
C ARG A 432 -23.99 0.50 27.11
N GLY A 433 -24.86 1.39 26.62
CA GLY A 433 -24.50 2.77 26.33
C GLY A 433 -23.32 2.84 25.35
N THR A 434 -22.18 3.37 25.79
CA THR A 434 -20.96 3.48 24.97
C THR A 434 -20.03 2.27 25.06
N LYS A 435 -20.30 1.35 25.99
CA LYS A 435 -19.50 0.15 26.26
C LYS A 435 -19.90 -1.00 25.34
N GLY A 436 -18.91 -1.77 24.91
CA GLY A 436 -19.12 -2.99 24.13
C GLY A 436 -19.44 -4.19 25.03
N ASP A 437 -19.79 -5.32 24.42
CA ASP A 437 -19.85 -6.61 25.13
C ASP A 437 -18.52 -6.89 25.83
N LEU A 438 -18.59 -7.30 27.10
CA LEU A 438 -17.44 -7.75 27.87
C LEU A 438 -17.30 -9.26 27.74
N TYR A 439 -16.28 -9.71 27.01
CA TYR A 439 -15.96 -11.13 26.87
C TYR A 439 -14.80 -11.53 27.77
N MET A 440 -14.87 -12.70 28.40
CA MET A 440 -13.77 -13.33 29.13
C MET A 440 -13.20 -14.49 28.32
N LEU A 441 -11.87 -14.52 28.17
CA LEU A 441 -11.17 -15.68 27.66
C LEU A 441 -11.18 -16.81 28.69
N THR A 442 -11.63 -18.00 28.28
CA THR A 442 -11.81 -19.15 29.17
C THR A 442 -10.98 -20.34 28.69
N VAL A 443 -10.26 -21.00 29.59
CA VAL A 443 -9.59 -22.28 29.31
C VAL A 443 -10.55 -23.40 29.69
N PRO A 444 -11.08 -24.18 28.73
CA PRO A 444 -12.04 -25.24 29.02
C PRO A 444 -11.42 -26.36 29.85
N GLU A 445 -12.15 -26.89 30.84
CA GLU A 445 -11.63 -27.86 31.81
C GLU A 445 -11.10 -29.13 31.12
N GLY A 446 -11.80 -29.62 30.09
CA GLY A 446 -11.40 -30.81 29.34
C GLY A 446 -10.07 -30.70 28.57
N VAL A 447 -9.55 -29.49 28.34
CA VAL A 447 -8.24 -29.27 27.70
C VAL A 447 -7.24 -28.56 28.60
N LYS A 448 -7.60 -28.29 29.86
CA LYS A 448 -6.82 -27.46 30.78
C LYS A 448 -5.46 -28.07 31.10
N ALA A 449 -5.42 -29.31 31.59
CA ALA A 449 -4.17 -30.02 31.89
C ALA A 449 -3.24 -30.06 30.65
N ALA A 450 -3.77 -30.49 29.51
CA ALA A 450 -3.01 -30.53 28.25
C ALA A 450 -2.53 -29.15 27.79
N SER A 451 -3.26 -28.07 28.11
CA SER A 451 -2.86 -26.70 27.75
C SER A 451 -1.73 -26.16 28.64
N GLU A 452 -1.65 -26.60 29.89
CA GLU A 452 -0.62 -26.23 30.86
C GLU A 452 0.68 -27.00 30.62
N ASP A 453 0.59 -28.27 30.19
CA ASP A 453 1.74 -29.12 29.85
C ASP A 453 2.46 -28.65 28.58
N LEU A 454 1.77 -27.96 27.67
CA LEU A 454 2.35 -27.46 26.43
C LEU A 454 3.27 -26.25 26.65
N SER A 455 4.47 -26.32 26.10
CA SER A 455 5.39 -25.16 26.07
C SER A 455 4.74 -23.96 25.38
N TRP A 456 4.81 -22.78 25.99
CA TRP A 456 4.26 -21.57 25.38
C TRP A 456 4.94 -21.24 24.05
N LYS A 457 4.13 -20.97 23.04
CA LYS A 457 4.60 -20.55 21.72
C LYS A 457 5.32 -19.19 21.81
N LYS A 458 6.51 -19.13 21.20
CA LYS A 458 7.26 -17.87 21.00
C LYS A 458 6.48 -16.94 20.04
N GLY A 459 6.71 -15.64 20.13
CA GLY A 459 6.07 -14.65 19.24
C GLY A 459 4.67 -14.20 19.66
N LYS A 460 4.13 -13.22 18.92
CA LYS A 460 2.81 -12.64 19.17
C LYS A 460 1.72 -13.45 18.45
N ILE A 461 0.53 -13.47 19.02
CA ILE A 461 -0.68 -13.87 18.27
C ILE A 461 -1.13 -12.68 17.45
N HIS A 462 -1.49 -12.92 16.20
CA HIS A 462 -1.97 -11.89 15.30
C HIS A 462 -3.43 -12.19 14.92
N ALA A 463 -4.27 -11.16 14.98
CA ALA A 463 -5.49 -11.07 14.19
C ALA A 463 -5.11 -10.96 12.70
N LEU A 464 -6.10 -10.68 11.84
CA LEU A 464 -5.86 -10.62 10.41
C LEU A 464 -5.00 -9.38 10.08
N ARG A 465 -3.71 -9.60 9.82
CA ARG A 465 -2.82 -8.52 9.38
C ARG A 465 -3.34 -7.95 8.06
N PRO A 466 -3.27 -6.62 7.83
CA PRO A 466 -3.99 -5.94 6.75
C PRO A 466 -3.84 -6.60 5.37
N VAL A 467 -2.62 -6.97 4.95
CA VAL A 467 -2.35 -7.60 3.65
C VAL A 467 -3.23 -8.84 3.36
N PHE A 468 -3.60 -9.60 4.39
CA PHE A 468 -4.40 -10.82 4.26
C PHE A 468 -5.91 -10.57 4.17
N ARG A 469 -6.37 -9.32 4.22
CA ARG A 469 -7.74 -8.99 3.82
C ARG A 469 -7.96 -9.27 2.33
N GLU A 470 -6.93 -9.05 1.52
CA GLU A 470 -6.97 -9.31 0.07
C GLU A 470 -6.48 -10.72 -0.25
N LEU A 471 -5.41 -11.19 0.40
CA LEU A 471 -4.86 -12.54 0.15
C LEU A 471 -5.65 -13.68 0.83
N GLY A 472 -6.58 -13.33 1.73
CA GLY A 472 -7.43 -14.27 2.42
C GLY A 472 -6.83 -14.90 3.69
N MET A 473 -7.71 -15.50 4.50
CA MET A 473 -7.36 -16.15 5.77
C MET A 473 -6.41 -17.36 5.62
N PRO A 474 -6.54 -18.24 4.58
CA PRO A 474 -5.59 -19.32 4.38
C PRO A 474 -4.14 -18.84 4.28
N ALA A 475 -3.89 -17.77 3.51
CA ALA A 475 -2.58 -17.14 3.41
C ALA A 475 -2.09 -16.60 4.76
N ALA A 476 -2.97 -16.00 5.57
CA ALA A 476 -2.62 -15.52 6.91
C ALA A 476 -2.11 -16.64 7.83
N PHE A 477 -2.82 -17.77 7.86
CA PHE A 477 -2.46 -18.92 8.69
C PHE A 477 -1.16 -19.59 8.23
N VAL A 478 -0.99 -19.76 6.92
CA VAL A 478 0.23 -20.34 6.35
C VAL A 478 1.44 -19.45 6.62
N TYR A 479 1.31 -18.13 6.39
CA TYR A 479 2.39 -17.19 6.61
C TYR A 479 2.80 -17.12 8.08
N GLU A 480 1.85 -17.03 9.01
CA GLU A 480 2.15 -17.06 10.45
C GLU A 480 2.84 -18.37 10.86
N THR A 481 2.43 -19.50 10.28
CA THR A 481 3.09 -20.79 10.55
C THR A 481 4.55 -20.79 10.09
N LEU A 482 4.82 -20.27 8.90
CA LEU A 482 6.18 -20.14 8.36
C LEU A 482 7.05 -19.13 9.12
N GLU A 483 6.46 -18.10 9.74
CA GLU A 483 7.19 -17.19 10.63
C GLU A 483 7.65 -17.88 11.92
N HIS A 484 6.83 -18.80 12.46
CA HIS A 484 7.19 -19.53 13.68
C HIS A 484 8.10 -20.73 13.39
N SER A 485 8.00 -21.32 12.20
CA SER A 485 8.74 -22.52 11.81
C SER A 485 9.12 -22.43 10.33
N PRO A 486 10.31 -21.88 10.00
CA PRO A 486 10.78 -21.80 8.62
C PRO A 486 11.22 -23.17 8.10
N GLY A 487 11.23 -23.35 6.77
CA GLY A 487 11.74 -24.56 6.13
C GLY A 487 10.73 -25.71 6.09
N LEU A 488 9.43 -25.41 6.05
CA LEU A 488 8.37 -26.43 6.02
C LEU A 488 8.01 -26.82 4.59
N SER A 489 7.78 -28.11 4.36
CA SER A 489 7.19 -28.63 3.12
C SER A 489 5.68 -28.35 3.05
N THR A 490 5.11 -28.42 1.84
CA THR A 490 3.65 -28.29 1.65
C THR A 490 2.87 -29.35 2.44
N ALA A 491 3.40 -30.57 2.59
CA ALA A 491 2.74 -31.64 3.35
C ALA A 491 2.74 -31.33 4.87
N GLU A 492 3.82 -30.78 5.39
CA GLU A 492 3.89 -30.35 6.79
C GLU A 492 2.98 -29.16 7.06
N LEU A 493 2.89 -28.21 6.12
CA LEU A 493 1.96 -27.09 6.22
C LEU A 493 0.50 -27.56 6.26
N VAL A 494 0.11 -28.57 5.48
CA VAL A 494 -1.23 -29.20 5.56
C VAL A 494 -1.45 -29.77 6.95
N ARG A 495 -0.48 -30.51 7.48
CA ARG A 495 -0.57 -31.14 8.80
C ARG A 495 -0.65 -30.12 9.94
N ILE A 496 0.10 -29.02 9.86
CA ILE A 496 0.19 -28.02 10.94
C ILE A 496 -0.98 -27.03 10.89
N THR A 497 -1.27 -26.46 9.72
CA THR A 497 -2.33 -25.43 9.58
C THR A 497 -3.74 -26.03 9.56
N ARG A 498 -3.84 -27.33 9.23
CA ARG A 498 -5.08 -28.10 9.06
C ARG A 498 -6.00 -27.51 7.99
N LEU A 499 -5.42 -26.81 7.01
CA LEU A 499 -6.13 -26.32 5.83
C LEU A 499 -6.13 -27.39 4.74
N SER A 500 -7.10 -27.31 3.81
CA SER A 500 -7.13 -28.20 2.65
C SER A 500 -5.87 -28.03 1.80
N ARG A 501 -5.45 -29.10 1.13
CA ARG A 501 -4.26 -29.09 0.25
C ARG A 501 -4.40 -28.03 -0.84
N THR A 502 -5.58 -27.89 -1.43
CA THR A 502 -5.87 -26.88 -2.47
C THR A 502 -5.70 -25.46 -1.93
N ALA A 503 -6.31 -25.14 -0.78
CA ALA A 503 -6.20 -23.81 -0.18
C ALA A 503 -4.75 -23.44 0.19
N ILE A 504 -3.93 -24.44 0.58
CA ILE A 504 -2.51 -24.22 0.84
C ILE A 504 -1.74 -23.99 -0.45
N SER A 505 -1.96 -24.79 -1.50
CA SER A 505 -1.29 -24.60 -2.78
C SER A 505 -1.58 -23.20 -3.34
N GLU A 506 -2.84 -22.79 -3.38
CA GLU A 506 -3.25 -21.46 -3.84
C GLU A 506 -2.64 -20.35 -2.97
N ALA A 507 -2.68 -20.50 -1.64
CA ALA A 507 -2.07 -19.53 -0.73
C ALA A 507 -0.55 -19.42 -0.91
N LEU A 508 0.14 -20.54 -1.12
CA LEU A 508 1.58 -20.58 -1.37
C LEU A 508 1.94 -19.93 -2.70
N GLU A 509 1.18 -20.23 -3.77
CA GLU A 509 1.36 -19.61 -5.08
C GLU A 509 1.16 -18.10 -5.04
N MET A 510 0.06 -17.63 -4.45
CA MET A 510 -0.22 -16.21 -4.29
C MET A 510 0.86 -15.51 -3.47
N MET A 511 1.24 -16.07 -2.31
CA MET A 511 2.28 -15.45 -1.47
C MET A 511 3.67 -15.50 -2.10
N ALA A 512 3.98 -16.53 -2.90
CA ALA A 512 5.23 -16.59 -3.66
C ALA A 512 5.27 -15.53 -4.76
N ALA A 513 4.16 -15.31 -5.47
CA ALA A 513 4.04 -14.28 -6.51
C ALA A 513 4.29 -12.86 -5.96
N TRP A 514 3.83 -12.59 -4.73
CA TRP A 514 4.09 -11.33 -4.02
C TRP A 514 5.42 -11.31 -3.24
N ASN A 515 6.29 -12.30 -3.47
CA ASN A 515 7.58 -12.47 -2.83
C ASN A 515 7.51 -12.50 -1.29
N MET A 516 6.37 -12.89 -0.71
CA MET A 516 6.18 -13.00 0.75
C MET A 516 6.87 -14.25 1.31
N ILE A 517 6.89 -15.30 0.50
CA ILE A 517 7.55 -16.57 0.82
C ILE A 517 8.39 -17.01 -0.38
N ALA A 518 9.44 -17.78 -0.13
CA ALA A 518 10.26 -18.39 -1.17
C ALA A 518 10.38 -19.88 -0.94
N ARG A 519 10.54 -20.61 -2.05
CA ARG A 519 10.81 -22.04 -2.05
C ARG A 519 12.28 -22.29 -2.32
N ASP A 520 12.92 -23.08 -1.49
CA ASP A 520 14.31 -23.49 -1.70
C ASP A 520 14.42 -24.70 -2.66
N GLY A 521 15.66 -25.09 -3.00
CA GLY A 521 15.95 -26.25 -3.84
C GLY A 521 15.50 -27.59 -3.24
N HIS A 522 15.27 -27.65 -1.93
CA HIS A 522 14.74 -28.82 -1.21
C HIS A 522 13.21 -28.83 -1.11
N LYS A 523 12.54 -27.96 -1.87
CA LYS A 523 11.07 -27.79 -1.90
C LYS A 523 10.46 -27.30 -0.59
N ALA A 524 11.27 -26.77 0.33
CA ALA A 524 10.82 -26.21 1.59
C ALA A 524 10.52 -24.71 1.45
N TRP A 525 9.49 -24.25 2.17
CA TRP A 525 9.03 -22.88 2.15
C TRP A 525 9.57 -22.10 3.34
N SER A 526 9.94 -20.85 3.10
CA SER A 526 10.37 -19.91 4.14
C SER A 526 9.84 -18.52 3.84
N VAL A 527 9.62 -17.73 4.90
CA VAL A 527 9.25 -16.32 4.76
C VAL A 527 10.43 -15.55 4.20
N VAL A 528 10.20 -14.73 3.17
CA VAL A 528 11.21 -13.78 2.70
C VAL A 528 11.20 -12.61 3.67
N SER A 529 12.13 -12.58 4.62
CA SER A 529 12.26 -11.49 5.61
C SER A 529 12.28 -10.12 4.92
N THR A 530 12.93 -10.10 3.75
CA THR A 530 12.60 -9.49 2.44
C THR A 530 11.40 -8.59 2.18
N THR A 531 10.27 -8.87 2.81
CA THR A 531 8.98 -8.41 2.28
C THR A 531 8.19 -7.72 3.37
N SER A 532 7.82 -6.47 3.13
CA SER A 532 7.05 -5.67 4.08
C SER A 532 5.56 -5.95 3.86
N LEU A 533 4.92 -6.59 4.84
CA LEU A 533 3.47 -6.79 4.80
C LEU A 533 2.70 -5.47 4.81
N LYS A 534 3.28 -4.42 5.40
CA LYS A 534 2.67 -3.08 5.42
C LYS A 534 2.67 -2.45 4.03
N ASP A 535 3.79 -2.56 3.32
CA ASP A 535 3.93 -1.97 1.98
C ASP A 535 3.04 -2.71 0.98
N LEU A 536 2.94 -4.05 1.11
CA LEU A 536 1.98 -4.84 0.34
C LEU A 536 0.53 -4.46 0.66
N ALA A 537 0.19 -4.26 1.93
CA ALA A 537 -1.15 -3.80 2.32
C ALA A 537 -1.47 -2.39 1.77
N GLU A 538 -0.49 -1.49 1.72
CA GLU A 538 -0.63 -0.17 1.11
C GLU A 538 -0.80 -0.27 -0.41
N HIS A 539 0.01 -1.12 -1.06
CA HIS A 539 -0.06 -1.38 -2.49
C HIS A 539 -1.44 -1.91 -2.91
N PHE A 540 -1.97 -2.87 -2.15
CA PHE A 540 -3.31 -3.43 -2.34
C PHE A 540 -4.44 -2.45 -1.97
N GLY A 541 -4.14 -1.27 -1.42
CA GLY A 541 -5.17 -0.32 -0.99
C GLY A 541 -5.91 -0.71 0.30
N VAL A 542 -5.47 -1.77 0.99
CA VAL A 542 -6.12 -2.24 2.21
C VAL A 542 -6.04 -1.21 3.32
N LEU A 543 -4.91 -0.50 3.45
CA LEU A 543 -4.77 0.52 4.49
C LEU A 543 -5.77 1.66 4.31
N GLU A 544 -6.09 2.02 3.06
CA GLU A 544 -7.12 3.00 2.74
C GLU A 544 -8.52 2.45 3.04
N ALA A 545 -8.83 1.22 2.62
CA ALA A 545 -10.11 0.57 2.94
C ALA A 545 -10.34 0.45 4.45
N VAL A 546 -9.29 0.11 5.22
CA VAL A 546 -9.31 0.10 6.69
C VAL A 546 -9.55 1.50 7.25
N ALA A 547 -8.91 2.53 6.70
CA ALA A 547 -9.10 3.91 7.13
C ALA A 547 -10.54 4.40 6.87
N VAL A 548 -11.12 4.07 5.72
CA VAL A 548 -12.53 4.34 5.38
C VAL A 548 -13.47 3.62 6.35
N GLN A 549 -13.21 2.33 6.63
CA GLN A 549 -13.98 1.56 7.61
C GLN A 549 -13.91 2.18 9.02
N LEU A 550 -12.73 2.61 9.46
CA LEU A 550 -12.53 3.28 10.73
C LEU A 550 -13.27 4.63 10.77
N GLN A 551 -13.24 5.41 9.68
CA GLN A 551 -13.96 6.68 9.60
C GLN A 551 -15.47 6.48 9.65
N LYS A 552 -16.01 5.49 8.92
CA LYS A 552 -17.41 5.09 9.00
C LYS A 552 -17.80 4.76 10.45
N TYR A 553 -17.03 3.89 11.12
CA TYR A 553 -17.30 3.54 12.51
C TYR A 553 -17.08 4.68 13.51
N ARG A 554 -16.29 5.70 13.19
CA ARG A 554 -16.20 6.92 14.01
C ARG A 554 -17.47 7.73 13.87
N ASN A 555 -17.93 7.97 12.65
CA ASN A 555 -19.16 8.71 12.38
C ASN A 555 -20.38 8.02 13.03
N GLU A 556 -20.50 6.70 12.86
CA GLU A 556 -21.58 5.92 13.51
C GLU A 556 -21.54 6.01 15.04
N ARG A 557 -20.35 6.02 15.66
CA ARG A 557 -20.21 6.20 17.12
C ARG A 557 -20.59 7.60 17.58
N ILE A 558 -20.33 8.62 16.76
CA ILE A 558 -20.75 10.00 17.05
C ILE A 558 -22.29 10.05 17.04
N LEU A 559 -22.92 9.56 15.97
CA LEU A 559 -24.37 9.49 15.86
C LEU A 559 -25.01 8.70 17.02
N TRP A 560 -24.39 7.58 17.41
CA TRP A 560 -24.85 6.80 18.56
C TRP A 560 -24.74 7.57 19.88
N ARG A 561 -23.64 8.29 20.10
CA ARG A 561 -23.46 9.12 21.30
C ARG A 561 -24.45 10.28 21.36
N GLU A 562 -24.72 10.92 20.21
CA GLU A 562 -25.76 11.95 20.08
C GLU A 562 -27.16 11.39 20.33
N TRP A 563 -27.43 10.16 19.88
CA TRP A 563 -28.67 9.47 20.19
C TRP A 563 -28.77 9.17 21.69
N LEU A 564 -27.71 8.64 22.31
CA LEU A 564 -27.67 8.37 23.75
C LEU A 564 -27.88 9.64 24.58
N SER A 565 -27.26 10.77 24.23
CA SER A 565 -27.44 12.02 24.99
C SER A 565 -28.87 12.56 24.90
N LYS A 566 -29.61 12.23 23.84
CA LYS A 566 -31.02 12.63 23.67
C LYS A 566 -32.01 11.67 24.32
N ASN A 567 -31.68 10.37 24.39
CA ASN A 567 -32.65 9.32 24.73
C ASN A 567 -32.33 8.56 26.03
N VAL A 568 -31.12 8.69 26.58
CA VAL A 568 -30.67 7.99 27.80
C VAL A 568 -30.48 8.94 28.97
N ASN A 569 -30.54 10.26 28.74
CA ASN A 569 -30.65 11.28 29.80
C ASN A 569 -32.05 11.34 30.45
N THR A 570 -33.00 10.50 30.02
CA THR A 570 -34.31 10.28 30.65
C THR A 570 -34.34 8.96 31.40
N VAL A 571 -33.32 8.68 32.24
CA VAL A 571 -33.61 7.88 33.43
C VAL A 571 -34.33 8.85 34.35
N ALA A 572 -35.66 8.70 34.46
CA ALA A 572 -36.40 9.34 35.55
C ALA A 572 -35.62 9.06 36.83
N GLU A 573 -35.23 10.11 37.56
CA GLU A 573 -34.77 9.94 38.93
C GLU A 573 -35.85 9.09 39.61
N LEU A 574 -35.51 7.83 39.89
CA LEU A 574 -36.31 7.05 40.81
C LEU A 574 -36.17 7.80 42.11
N LEU A 575 -37.28 8.44 42.53
CA LEU A 575 -37.43 9.10 43.81
C LEU A 575 -36.75 8.25 44.87
N SER A 576 -35.87 8.88 45.65
CA SER A 576 -35.23 8.18 46.77
C SER A 576 -36.34 7.64 47.69
N PRO A 577 -36.19 6.47 48.34
CA PRO A 577 -37.21 5.97 49.28
C PRO A 577 -37.50 7.02 50.36
N GLY A 578 -38.61 7.77 50.21
CA GLY A 578 -38.98 8.90 51.06
C GLY A 578 -39.34 10.21 50.33
N GLU A 579 -39.14 10.33 49.02
CA GLU A 579 -39.63 11.48 48.25
C GLU A 579 -41.04 11.20 47.68
N ASP A 580 -41.96 12.16 47.85
CA ASP A 580 -43.36 12.03 47.45
C ASP A 580 -43.51 11.93 45.93
N TYR A 581 -44.31 10.95 45.49
CA TYR A 581 -44.63 10.73 44.09
C TYR A 581 -45.51 11.89 43.57
N PRO A 582 -45.17 12.58 42.47
CA PRO A 582 -45.88 13.78 42.02
C PRO A 582 -47.15 13.39 41.26
N TRP A 583 -48.15 12.87 41.98
CA TRP A 583 -49.44 12.45 41.43
C TRP A 583 -50.20 13.61 40.75
N GLU A 584 -49.94 14.85 41.15
CA GLU A 584 -50.52 16.07 40.57
C GLU A 584 -50.07 16.33 39.12
N SER A 585 -48.97 15.70 38.68
CA SER A 585 -48.43 15.84 37.32
C SER A 585 -48.98 14.81 36.33
N PHE A 586 -49.72 13.82 36.83
CA PHE A 586 -50.40 12.80 36.01
C PHE A 586 -51.90 13.09 36.05
N GLU A 587 -52.39 13.90 35.11
CA GLU A 587 -53.81 13.85 34.78
C GLU A 587 -54.11 12.45 34.23
N GLY A 588 -55.01 11.73 34.89
CA GLY A 588 -55.54 10.48 34.36
C GLY A 588 -56.17 10.71 32.98
N PRO A 589 -56.27 9.65 32.14
CA PRO A 589 -56.92 9.79 30.84
C PRO A 589 -58.34 10.35 31.04
N PRO A 590 -58.80 11.26 30.16
CA PRO A 590 -60.15 11.83 30.21
C PRO A 590 -61.21 10.74 30.41
N ASP A 591 -62.22 10.99 31.26
CA ASP A 591 -63.26 10.02 31.66
C ASP A 591 -64.05 9.41 30.47
N ASP A 592 -63.95 10.06 29.30
CA ASP A 592 -64.53 9.69 28.02
C ASP A 592 -63.73 8.64 27.24
N LEU A 593 -62.51 8.30 27.66
CA LEU A 593 -61.70 7.22 27.10
C LEU A 593 -61.94 5.89 27.83
N THR A 594 -62.94 5.15 27.36
CA THR A 594 -63.16 3.77 27.83
C THR A 594 -62.01 2.84 27.40
N LEU A 595 -61.70 1.82 28.21
CA LEU A 595 -60.68 0.79 27.89
C LEU A 595 -60.88 0.15 26.50
N SER A 596 -62.13 0.09 26.03
CA SER A 596 -62.48 -0.33 24.67
C SER A 596 -61.90 0.56 23.58
N HIS A 597 -61.84 1.89 23.77
CA HIS A 597 -61.26 2.81 22.79
C HIS A 597 -59.75 2.61 22.61
N MET A 598 -59.03 2.26 23.69
CA MET A 598 -57.58 2.03 23.64
C MET A 598 -57.22 0.68 22.99
N ALA A 599 -58.11 -0.32 23.05
CA ALA A 599 -57.85 -1.65 22.51
C ALA A 599 -58.00 -1.76 20.98
N PHE A 600 -58.82 -0.89 20.35
CA PHE A 600 -59.19 -1.03 18.93
C PHE A 600 -58.57 -0.01 17.97
N THR A 601 -57.81 0.98 18.46
CA THR A 601 -57.14 1.98 17.60
C THR A 601 -55.71 1.63 17.20
N SER A 602 -55.14 0.51 17.67
CA SER A 602 -53.78 0.08 17.30
C SER A 602 -53.70 -0.81 16.05
N ALA A 603 -54.81 -0.98 15.33
CA ALA A 603 -54.86 -1.70 14.06
C ALA A 603 -55.32 -0.79 12.90
N ALA A 604 -54.46 0.13 12.49
CA ALA A 604 -54.48 0.78 11.17
C ALA A 604 -53.06 1.22 10.80
#